data_AF-A0AAV4IZU2-F1
#
_entry.id   AF-A0AAV4IZU2-F1
#
_cell.length_a   1.000
_cell.length_b   1.000
_cell.length_c   1.000
_cell.angle_alpha   90.00
_cell.angle_beta   90.00
_cell.angle_gamma   90.00
#
_symmetry.space_group_name_H-M   'P 1'
#
loop_
_entity.id
_entity.type
_entity.pdbx_description
1 polymer ?
#
loop_
_entity_poly.entity_id
_entity_poly.type
_entity_poly.pdbx_seq_one_letter_code
_entity_poly.pdbx_strand_id
1 'polypeptide(L)'
;MKKAMDQLTEQFMEARELIEDARESMETVYFSEDMTEAQEAVKSTLDQYQKLLDQLSEDQRQDVLRTIGLRMEELKAQEQALEESLHDSH
;
A
#
# COMPACT_ATOMS: atom_id res chain seq x y z
N MET A 1 -14.86 8.31 11.02
CA MET A 1 -13.39 8.33 11.10
C MET A 1 -12.82 6.98 11.50
N LYS A 2 -13.06 6.47 12.72
CA LYS A 2 -12.56 5.15 13.17
C LYS A 2 -12.78 4.02 12.15
N LYS A 3 -14.03 3.84 11.67
CA LYS A 3 -14.35 2.82 10.64
C LYS A 3 -13.52 2.97 9.35
N ALA A 4 -13.30 4.20 8.88
CA ALA A 4 -12.52 4.44 7.66
C ALA A 4 -11.02 4.12 7.88
N MET A 5 -10.50 4.42 9.07
CA MET A 5 -9.13 4.04 9.45
C MET A 5 -8.97 2.53 9.64
N ASP A 6 -9.98 1.86 10.20
CA ASP A 6 -10.00 0.40 10.35
C ASP A 6 -9.96 -0.26 8.96
N GLN A 7 -10.81 0.20 8.03
CA GLN A 7 -10.81 -0.26 6.63
C GLN A 7 -9.48 -0.01 5.92
N LEU A 8 -8.87 1.18 6.10
CA LEU A 8 -7.55 1.46 5.55
C LEU A 8 -6.45 0.59 6.17
N THR A 9 -6.62 0.18 7.43
CA THR A 9 -5.67 -0.73 8.09
C THR A 9 -5.81 -2.15 7.53
N GLU A 10 -7.03 -2.61 7.27
CA GLU A 10 -7.29 -3.89 6.58
C GLU A 10 -6.67 -3.89 5.18
N GLN A 11 -6.93 -2.86 4.39
CA GLN A 11 -6.36 -2.70 3.03
C GLN A 11 -4.83 -2.62 3.04
N PHE A 12 -4.25 -1.93 4.03
CA PHE A 12 -2.79 -1.90 4.21
C PHE A 12 -2.23 -3.30 4.47
N MET A 13 -2.88 -4.12 5.31
CA MET A 13 -2.42 -5.47 5.60
C MET A 13 -2.50 -6.36 4.35
N GLU A 14 -3.60 -6.28 3.61
CA GLU A 14 -3.81 -6.99 2.34
C GLU A 14 -2.79 -6.59 1.28
N ALA A 15 -2.60 -5.29 1.05
CA ALA A 15 -1.61 -4.80 0.08
C ALA A 15 -0.18 -5.24 0.45
N ARG A 16 0.14 -5.31 1.74
CA ARG A 16 1.43 -5.80 2.21
C ARG A 16 1.60 -7.30 1.99
N GLU A 17 0.56 -8.10 2.22
CA GLU A 17 0.58 -9.54 1.95
C GLU A 17 0.84 -9.79 0.47
N LEU A 18 0.13 -9.09 -0.42
CA LEU A 18 0.32 -9.20 -1.86
C LEU A 18 1.73 -8.79 -2.33
N ILE A 19 2.35 -7.79 -1.70
CA ILE A 19 3.75 -7.45 -1.98
C ILE A 19 4.69 -8.60 -1.60
N GLU A 20 4.44 -9.27 -0.48
CA GLU A 20 5.24 -10.43 -0.07
C GLU A 20 5.00 -11.62 -1.02
N ASP A 21 3.76 -11.87 -1.43
CA ASP A 21 3.44 -12.92 -2.41
C ASP A 21 4.17 -12.67 -3.74
N ALA A 22 4.16 -11.43 -4.25
CA ALA A 22 4.92 -11.05 -5.44
C ALA A 22 6.43 -11.22 -5.25
N ARG A 23 6.97 -10.95 -4.05
CA ARG A 23 8.40 -11.20 -3.75
C ARG A 23 8.72 -12.69 -3.77
N GLU A 24 7.86 -13.53 -3.18
CA GLU A 24 8.04 -14.98 -3.13
C GLU A 24 7.93 -15.62 -4.51
N SER A 25 7.11 -15.06 -5.40
CA SER A 25 6.89 -15.59 -6.74
C SER A 25 7.83 -15.05 -7.81
N MET A 26 8.78 -14.17 -7.48
CA MET A 26 9.67 -13.46 -8.42
C MET A 26 10.41 -14.32 -9.45
N GLU A 27 10.82 -15.53 -9.07
CA GLU A 27 11.51 -16.47 -9.97
C GLU A 27 10.55 -17.44 -10.69
N THR A 28 9.25 -17.16 -10.64
CA THR A 28 8.19 -18.03 -11.18
C THR A 28 7.40 -17.35 -12.28
N VAL A 29 6.59 -18.13 -13.01
CA VAL A 29 5.66 -17.61 -14.02
C VAL A 29 4.50 -16.80 -13.44
N TYR A 30 4.26 -16.90 -12.13
CA TYR A 30 3.18 -16.21 -11.43
C TYR A 30 3.54 -14.76 -11.10
N PHE A 31 4.83 -14.41 -11.09
CA PHE A 31 5.32 -13.10 -10.67
C PHE A 31 4.59 -11.92 -11.32
N SER A 32 4.35 -11.98 -12.64
CA SER A 32 3.70 -10.86 -13.34
C SER A 32 2.27 -10.62 -12.88
N GLU A 33 1.54 -11.67 -12.50
CA GLU A 33 0.18 -11.58 -11.98
C GLU A 33 0.19 -11.04 -10.55
N ASP A 34 0.99 -11.65 -9.68
CA ASP A 34 1.11 -11.25 -8.27
C ASP A 34 1.62 -9.80 -8.13
N MET A 35 2.58 -9.39 -8.97
CA MET A 35 3.07 -8.01 -9.02
C MET A 35 1.95 -7.03 -9.41
N THR A 36 1.12 -7.40 -10.38
CA THR A 36 -0.01 -6.56 -10.81
C THR A 36 -1.03 -6.42 -9.68
N GLU A 37 -1.35 -7.53 -9.00
CA GLU A 37 -2.28 -7.53 -7.88
C GLU A 37 -1.76 -6.68 -6.71
N ALA A 38 -0.47 -6.81 -6.38
CA ALA A 38 0.19 -5.99 -5.37
C ALA A 38 0.12 -4.49 -5.72
N GLN A 39 0.48 -4.10 -6.94
CA GLN A 39 0.42 -2.70 -7.40
C GLN A 39 -1.02 -2.14 -7.36
N GLU A 40 -2.01 -2.93 -7.77
CA GLU A 40 -3.41 -2.53 -7.73
C GLU A 40 -3.90 -2.33 -6.28
N ALA A 41 -3.53 -3.21 -5.36
CA ALA A 41 -3.89 -3.12 -3.95
C ALA A 41 -3.23 -1.92 -3.26
N VAL A 42 -1.93 -1.67 -3.52
CA VAL A 42 -1.21 -0.50 -3.00
C VAL A 42 -1.85 0.78 -3.50
N LYS A 43 -2.07 0.89 -4.82
CA LYS A 43 -2.71 2.05 -5.43
C LYS A 43 -4.11 2.29 -4.87
N SER A 44 -4.93 1.25 -4.74
CA SER A 44 -6.29 1.35 -4.18
C SER A 44 -6.29 1.85 -2.74
N THR A 45 -5.34 1.36 -1.93
CA THR A 45 -5.17 1.76 -0.53
C THR A 45 -4.76 3.23 -0.42
N LEU A 46 -3.77 3.66 -1.21
CA LEU A 46 -3.27 5.03 -1.22
C LEU A 46 -4.31 6.02 -1.76
N ASP A 47 -5.07 5.63 -2.79
CA ASP A 47 -6.17 6.44 -3.33
C ASP A 47 -7.28 6.64 -2.29
N GLN A 48 -7.64 5.59 -1.53
CA GLN A 48 -8.63 5.71 -0.45
C GLN A 48 -8.11 6.55 0.71
N TYR A 49 -6.82 6.42 1.04
CA TYR A 49 -6.18 7.26 2.04
C TYR A 49 -6.22 8.74 1.65
N GLN A 50 -5.84 9.07 0.41
CA GLN A 50 -5.87 10.44 -0.09
C GLN A 50 -7.30 11.00 -0.11
N LYS A 51 -8.27 10.23 -0.61
CA LYS A 51 -9.69 10.61 -0.60
C LYS A 51 -10.20 10.89 0.81
N LEU A 52 -9.80 10.09 1.80
CA LEU A 52 -10.14 10.35 3.19
C LEU A 52 -9.55 11.70 3.64
N LEU A 53 -8.26 11.93 3.41
CA LEU A 53 -7.60 13.18 3.83
C LEU A 53 -8.21 14.43 3.20
N ASP A 54 -8.70 14.35 1.96
CA ASP A 54 -9.30 15.47 1.24
C ASP A 54 -10.69 15.86 1.77
N GLN A 55 -11.34 14.97 2.54
CA GLN A 55 -12.66 15.19 3.13
C GLN A 55 -12.61 15.68 4.58
N LEU A 56 -11.42 15.80 5.17
CA LEU A 56 -11.22 16.10 6.58
C LEU A 56 -10.85 17.56 6.82
N SER A 57 -11.24 18.08 8.00
CA SER A 57 -10.64 19.33 8.49
C SER A 57 -9.16 19.14 8.83
N GLU A 58 -8.43 20.24 9.02
CA GLU A 58 -7.00 20.18 9.35
C GLU A 58 -6.71 19.35 10.62
N ASP A 59 -7.46 19.58 11.70
CA ASP A 59 -7.32 18.83 12.96
C ASP A 59 -7.54 17.32 12.74
N GLN A 60 -8.60 16.97 12.00
CA GLN A 60 -8.92 15.57 11.70
C GLN A 60 -7.87 14.93 10.79
N ARG A 61 -7.32 15.69 9.84
CA ARG A 61 -6.23 15.26 8.96
C ARG A 61 -4.98 14.95 9.77
N GLN A 62 -4.63 15.79 10.74
CA GLN A 62 -3.49 15.56 11.64
C GLN A 62 -3.66 14.28 12.47
N ASP A 63 -4.86 14.02 12.99
CA ASP A 63 -5.15 12.79 13.73
C ASP A 63 -4.96 11.53 12.87
N VAL A 64 -5.44 11.57 11.62
CA VAL A 64 -5.27 10.47 10.67
C VAL A 64 -3.79 10.28 10.31
N LEU A 65 -3.07 11.36 10.00
CA LEU A 65 -1.63 11.34 9.70
C LEU A 65 -0.82 10.72 10.85
N ARG A 66 -1.11 11.09 12.11
CA ARG A 66 -0.44 10.50 13.28
C ARG A 66 -0.75 9.01 13.48
N THR A 67 -1.93 8.55 13.06
CA THR A 67 -2.37 7.18 13.37
C THR A 67 -1.94 6.18 12.31
N ILE A 68 -2.07 6.55 11.02
CA ILE A 68 -1.84 5.62 9.90
C ILE A 68 -0.90 6.18 8.83
N GLY A 69 -0.46 7.45 8.91
CA GLY A 69 0.36 8.07 7.86
C GLY A 69 1.69 7.36 7.64
N LEU A 70 2.38 6.96 8.71
CA LEU A 70 3.64 6.20 8.59
C LEU A 70 3.45 4.88 7.83
N ARG A 71 2.35 4.16 8.09
CA ARG A 71 2.04 2.90 7.39
C ARG A 71 1.88 3.10 5.89
N MET A 72 1.26 4.21 5.47
CA MET A 72 1.07 4.52 4.06
C MET A 72 2.42 4.83 3.37
N GLU A 73 3.32 5.52 4.06
CA GLU A 73 4.68 5.76 3.54
C GLU A 73 5.52 4.48 3.50
N GLU A 74 5.41 3.61 4.51
CA GLU A 74 6.04 2.28 4.52
C GLU A 74 5.51 1.40 3.37
N LEU A 75 4.22 1.47 3.04
CA LEU A 75 3.62 0.71 1.95
C LEU A 75 4.20 1.14 0.59
N LYS A 76 4.28 2.46 0.34
CA LYS A 76 4.92 3.01 -0.87
C LYS A 76 6.38 2.58 -0.99
N ALA A 77 7.12 2.62 0.12
CA ALA A 77 8.53 2.22 0.12
C ALA A 77 8.71 0.72 -0.20
N GLN A 78 7.79 -0.13 0.26
CA GLN A 78 7.82 -1.57 -0.03
C GLN A 78 7.51 -1.87 -1.49
N GLU A 79 6.52 -1.20 -2.09
CA GLU A 79 6.20 -1.27 -3.52
C GLU A 79 7.39 -0.80 -4.36
N GLN A 80 7.95 0.38 -4.05
CA GLN A 80 9.10 0.92 -4.77
C GLN A 80 10.31 -0.03 -4.69
N ALA A 81 10.62 -0.59 -3.52
CA ALA A 81 11.72 -1.53 -3.38
C ALA A 81 11.51 -2.82 -4.20
N LEU A 82 10.25 -3.26 -4.36
CA LEU A 82 9.92 -4.39 -5.22
C LEU A 82 10.12 -4.02 -6.71
N GLU A 83 9.67 -2.85 -7.13
CA GLU A 83 9.92 -2.35 -8.50
C GLU A 83 11.41 -2.19 -8.81
N GLU A 84 12.20 -1.64 -7.88
CA GLU A 84 13.65 -1.48 -8.03
C GLU A 84 14.36 -2.84 -8.18
N SER A 85 13.92 -3.86 -7.45
CA SER A 85 14.51 -5.21 -7.54
C SER A 85 14.36 -5.84 -8.94
N LEU A 86 13.34 -5.43 -9.71
CA LEU A 86 13.18 -5.86 -11.10
C LEU A 86 14.14 -5.17 -12.05
N HIS A 87 14.43 -3.89 -11.80
CA HIS A 87 15.34 -3.12 -12.63
C HIS A 87 16.80 -3.55 -12.46
N ASP A 88 17.19 -4.00 -11.27
CA ASP A 88 18.54 -4.51 -10.99
C ASP A 88 18.77 -5.96 -11.48
N SER A 89 17.69 -6.69 -11.80
CA SER A 89 17.75 -8.08 -12.28
C SER A 89 18.01 -8.22 -13.80
N HIS A 90 18.28 -7.11 -14.49
CA HIS A 90 18.49 -7.05 -15.95
C HIS A 90 19.90 -6.62 -16.39
#